data_AF-A0A2N0R983-F1
#
_entry.id   AF-A0A2N0R983-F1
#
_cell.length_a   1.000
_cell.length_b   1.000
_cell.length_c   1.000
_cell.angle_alpha   90.00
_cell.angle_beta   90.00
_cell.angle_gamma   90.00
#
_symmetry.space_group_name_H-M   'P 1'
#
loop_
_entity.id
_entity.type
_entity.pdbx_description
1 polymer ?
#
loop_
_entity_poly.entity_id
_entity_poly.type
_entity_poly.pdbx_seq_one_letter_code
_entity_poly.pdbx_strand_id
1 'polypeptide(L)' 'VSAIEALFADAPACDQQDKADEIIDLGHALGGEKEKQLIQLAITYRQLERNTPNVGQSSELCEKSPKNKEINGLLQAQ' A
#
# COMPACT_ATOMS: atom_id res chain seq x y z
N VAL A 1 -3.80 -12.43 2.96
CA VAL A 1 -3.88 -11.09 3.57
C VAL A 1 -4.70 -10.19 2.65
N SER A 2 -5.79 -9.66 3.17
CA SER A 2 -6.61 -8.63 2.53
C SER A 2 -5.93 -7.25 2.66
N ALA A 3 -6.41 -6.26 1.90
CA ALA A 3 -5.88 -4.90 2.01
C ALA A 3 -6.04 -4.30 3.42
N ILE A 4 -7.08 -4.68 4.17
CA ILE A 4 -7.27 -4.18 5.54
C ILE A 4 -6.29 -4.87 6.50
N GLU A 5 -6.15 -6.20 6.40
CA GLU A 5 -5.23 -6.95 7.27
C GLU A 5 -3.77 -6.53 7.08
N ALA A 6 -3.37 -6.09 5.90
CA ALA A 6 -2.03 -5.57 5.64
C ALA A 6 -1.70 -4.26 6.40
N LEU A 7 -2.71 -3.58 6.96
CA LEU A 7 -2.54 -2.42 7.84
C LEU A 7 -2.45 -2.78 9.32
N PHE A 8 -2.59 -4.07 9.67
CA PHE A 8 -2.52 -4.49 11.06
C PHE A 8 -1.07 -4.50 11.58
N ALA A 9 -0.94 -4.42 12.91
CA ALA A 9 0.34 -4.30 13.59
C ALA A 9 1.23 -5.55 13.42
N ASP A 10 0.62 -6.72 13.24
CA ASP A 10 1.29 -8.01 13.05
C ASP A 10 1.50 -8.37 11.57
N ALA A 11 1.04 -7.52 10.64
CA ALA A 11 1.28 -7.73 9.23
C ALA A 11 2.78 -7.58 8.89
N PRO A 12 3.31 -8.38 7.94
CA PRO A 12 4.65 -8.15 7.39
C PRO A 12 4.82 -6.73 6.84
N ALA A 13 6.03 -6.17 6.96
CA ALA A 13 6.30 -4.77 6.63
C ALA A 13 5.93 -4.37 5.18
N CYS A 14 6.04 -5.31 4.24
CA CYS A 14 5.79 -5.07 2.83
C CYS A 14 4.38 -5.37 2.36
N ASP A 15 3.51 -5.95 3.18
CA ASP A 15 2.18 -6.38 2.74
C ASP A 15 1.32 -5.21 2.24
N GLN A 16 1.42 -4.03 2.87
CA GLN A 16 0.73 -2.83 2.40
C GLN A 16 1.22 -2.38 1.02
N GLN A 17 2.52 -2.46 0.75
CA GLN A 17 3.05 -2.12 -0.57
C GLN A 17 2.59 -3.14 -1.62
N ASP A 18 2.67 -4.43 -1.29
CA ASP A 18 2.29 -5.50 -2.19
C ASP A 18 0.78 -5.44 -2.53
N LYS A 19 -0.07 -5.05 -1.56
CA LYS A 19 -1.49 -4.80 -1.84
C LYS A 19 -1.74 -3.55 -2.68
N ALA A 20 -0.98 -2.47 -2.49
CA ALA A 20 -1.04 -1.30 -3.38
C ALA A 20 -0.68 -1.69 -4.82
N ASP A 21 0.38 -2.48 -4.99
CA ASP A 21 0.80 -3.01 -6.29
C ASP A 21 -0.29 -3.87 -6.95
N GLU A 22 -0.94 -4.77 -6.21
CA GLU A 22 -2.05 -5.58 -6.71
C GLU A 22 -3.25 -4.72 -7.16
N ILE A 23 -3.55 -3.62 -6.44
CA ILE A 23 -4.62 -2.68 -6.82
C ILE A 23 -4.27 -1.97 -8.14
N ILE A 24 -3.00 -1.59 -8.33
CA ILE A 24 -2.53 -0.97 -9.57
C ILE A 24 -2.58 -1.95 -10.73
N ASP A 25 -2.12 -3.20 -10.53
CA ASP A 25 -2.21 -4.26 -11.53
C ASP A 25 -3.67 -4.47 -11.99
N LEU A 26 -4.62 -4.49 -11.05
CA LEU A 26 -6.04 -4.56 -11.37
C LEU A 26 -6.52 -3.32 -12.14
N GLY A 27 -6.04 -2.14 -11.76
CA GLY A 27 -6.27 -0.89 -12.50
C GLY A 27 -5.88 -1.01 -13.97
N HIS A 28 -4.63 -1.40 -14.23
CA HIS A 28 -4.12 -1.62 -15.58
C HIS A 28 -4.92 -2.68 -16.36
N ALA A 29 -5.34 -3.75 -15.69
CA ALA A 29 -6.14 -4.81 -16.34
C ALA A 29 -7.55 -4.34 -16.74
N LEU A 30 -8.17 -3.45 -15.97
CA LEU A 30 -9.51 -2.92 -16.25
C LEU A 30 -9.52 -1.75 -17.23
N GLY A 31 -8.45 -0.94 -17.23
CA GLY A 31 -8.28 0.20 -18.12
C GLY A 31 -9.25 1.37 -17.88
N GLY A 32 -9.09 2.41 -18.70
CA GLY A 32 -10.03 3.52 -18.80
C GLY A 32 -10.15 4.35 -17.51
N GLU A 33 -11.39 4.68 -17.11
CA GLU A 33 -11.63 5.46 -15.89
C GLU A 33 -11.34 4.66 -14.61
N LYS A 34 -11.58 3.35 -14.63
CA LYS A 34 -11.33 2.47 -13.48
C LYS A 34 -9.85 2.36 -13.15
N GLU A 35 -8.99 2.33 -14.17
CA GLU A 35 -7.54 2.37 -13.98
C GLU A 35 -7.12 3.58 -13.16
N LYS A 36 -7.58 4.78 -13.54
CA LYS A 36 -7.26 6.03 -12.84
C LYS A 36 -7.76 6.01 -11.39
N GLN A 37 -8.98 5.52 -11.17
CA GLN A 37 -9.57 5.42 -9.83
C GLN A 37 -8.78 4.45 -8.94
N LEU A 38 -8.36 3.29 -9.47
CA LEU A 38 -7.63 2.29 -8.71
C LEU A 38 -6.17 2.70 -8.46
N ILE A 39 -5.49 3.34 -9.42
CA ILE A 39 -4.15 3.90 -9.18
C ILE A 39 -4.22 4.96 -8.08
N GLN A 40 -5.21 5.87 -8.13
CA GLN A 40 -5.38 6.87 -7.08
C GLN A 40 -5.67 6.24 -5.72
N LEU A 41 -6.50 5.18 -5.68
CA LEU A 41 -6.77 4.42 -4.47
C LEU A 41 -5.50 3.77 -3.92
N ALA A 42 -4.67 3.16 -4.77
CA ALA A 42 -3.44 2.51 -4.37
C ALA A 42 -2.41 3.51 -3.80
N ILE A 43 -2.28 4.69 -4.40
CA ILE A 43 -1.44 5.78 -3.88
C ILE A 43 -1.89 6.18 -2.47
N THR A 44 -3.19 6.47 -2.30
CA THR A 44 -3.75 6.82 -0.98
C THR A 44 -3.53 5.69 0.02
N TYR A 45 -3.81 4.45 -0.38
CA TYR A 45 -3.67 3.28 0.46
C TYR A 45 -2.21 3.03 0.89
N ARG A 46 -1.23 3.23 -0.02
CA ARG A 46 0.20 3.09 0.28
C ARG A 46 0.65 4.06 1.37
N GLN A 47 -0.01 5.20 1.49
CA GLN A 47 0.32 6.28 2.41
C GLN A 47 -0.51 6.27 3.71
N LEU A 48 -1.44 5.34 3.87
CA LEU A 48 -2.14 5.15 5.15
C LEU A 48 -1.17 4.71 6.24
N GLU A 49 -1.43 5.14 7.47
CA GLU A 49 -0.73 4.61 8.64
C GLU A 49 -1.09 3.14 8.85
N ARG A 50 -0.12 2.38 9.36
CA ARG A 50 -0.35 1.02 9.86
C ARG A 50 -0.59 1.08 11.36
N ASN A 51 -1.42 0.18 11.88
CA ASN A 51 -1.59 0.05 13.32
C ASN A 51 -0.25 -0.32 13.97
N THR A 52 0.02 0.24 15.14
CA THR A 52 1.18 -0.13 15.97
C THR A 52 0.72 -0.44 17.40
N PRO A 53 1.45 -1.26 18.16
CA PRO A 53 1.01 -1.71 19.48
C PRO A 53 1.09 -0.61 20.55
N ASN A 54 1.87 0.45 20.32
CA ASN A 54 2.07 1.54 21.26
C ASN A 54 1.81 2.90 20.60
N VAL A 55 1.22 3.82 21.34
CA VAL A 55 0.97 5.19 20.86
C VAL A 55 2.30 5.89 20.53
N GLY A 56 2.37 6.49 19.34
CA GLY A 56 3.56 7.22 18.86
C GLY A 56 4.70 6.31 18.38
N GLN A 57 4.48 4.99 18.31
CA GLN A 57 5.43 4.07 17.71
C GLN A 57 5.27 4.08 16.18
N SER A 58 6.38 4.31 15.47
CA SER A 58 6.46 4.14 14.02
C SER A 58 6.32 2.67 13.60
N SER A 59 5.62 2.45 12.49
CA SER A 59 5.53 1.16 11.82
C SER A 59 6.82 0.84 11.04
N GLU A 60 7.15 -0.44 10.94
CA GLU A 60 8.30 -0.88 10.14
C GLU A 60 8.09 -0.57 8.66
N LEU A 61 9.09 0.07 8.04
CA LEU A 61 9.10 0.40 6.62
C LEU A 61 9.40 -0.84 5.78
N CYS A 62 8.77 -0.93 4.61
CA CYS A 62 9.12 -1.94 3.61
C CYS A 62 10.44 -1.57 2.92
N GLU A 63 11.39 -2.51 2.86
CA GLU A 63 12.69 -2.31 2.18
C GLU A 63 12.69 -2.80 0.71
N LYS A 64 11.61 -3.46 0.28
CA LYS A 64 11.44 -3.96 -1.09
C LYS A 64 11.05 -2.80 -2.01
N SER A 65 11.61 -2.76 -3.21
CA SER A 65 11.15 -1.81 -4.25
C SER A 65 9.74 -2.16 -4.74
N PRO A 66 8.86 -1.18 -4.98
CA PRO A 66 7.55 -1.42 -5.57
C PRO A 66 7.64 -2.10 -6.93
N LYS A 67 6.63 -2.89 -7.27
CA LYS A 67 6.50 -3.47 -8.61
C LYS A 67 6.07 -2.39 -9.62
N ASN A 68 5.12 -1.55 -9.24
CA ASN A 68 4.53 -0.53 -10.09
C ASN A 68 5.15 0.85 -9.82
N LYS A 69 5.51 1.54 -10.89
CA LYS A 69 6.23 2.84 -10.84
C LYS A 69 5.39 3.96 -10.23
N GLU A 70 4.05 3.81 -10.26
CA GLU A 70 3.06 4.77 -9.78
C GLU A 70 3.22 5.06 -8.28
N ILE A 71 3.82 4.14 -7.52
CA ILE A 71 4.07 4.28 -6.08
C ILE A 71 5.56 4.32 -5.73
N ASN A 72 6.44 4.55 -6.72
CA ASN A 72 7.87 4.70 -6.46
C ASN A 72 8.15 5.89 -5.52
N GLY A 73 8.94 5.62 -4.47
CA GLY A 73 9.27 6.63 -3.46
C GLY A 73 8.16 6.90 -2.44
N LEU A 74 7.00 6.23 -2.55
CA LEU A 74 5.96 6.32 -1.54
C LEU A 74 6.22 5.33 -0.40
N LEU A 75 6.17 5.85 0.82
CA LEU A 75 6.20 5.09 2.05
C LEU A 75 4.88 5.26 2.78
N GLN A 76 4.58 4.33 3.67
CA GLN A 76 3.45 4.51 4.57
C GLN A 76 3.70 5.66 5.56
N ALA A 77 2.62 6.31 5.97
CA ALA A 77 2.67 7.28 7.07
C ALA A 77 3.02 6.59 8.40
N GLN A 78 3.43 7.41 9.37
CA GLN A 78 4.06 6.99 10.64
C GLN A 78 3.39 7.65 11.84
#